data_AF-A0A0C2CK31-F1
#
_entry.id   AF-A0A0C2CK31-F1
#
_cell.length_a   1.000
_cell.length_b   1.000
_cell.length_c   1.000
_cell.angle_alpha   90.00
_cell.angle_beta   90.00
_cell.angle_gamma   90.00
#
_symmetry.space_group_name_H-M   'P 1'
#
loop_
_entity.id
_entity.type
_entity.pdbx_description
1 polymer ?
#
loop_
_entity_poly.entity_id
_entity_poly.type
_entity_poly.pdbx_seq_one_letter_code
_entity_poly.pdbx_strand_id
1 'polypeptide(L)' 'MADLREKLVSPDPLERGYWMGALLREANSRDVWLFVTPAQIREAWPVVLRHLGRRRELWGYLLDMDPSWPPAEQGRELS' A
#
# COMPACT_ATOMS: atom_id res chain seq x y z
N MET A 1 -0.94 10.74 -16.72
CA MET A 1 -1.73 11.17 -15.53
C MET A 1 -3.11 10.52 -15.49
N ALA A 2 -3.83 10.39 -16.62
CA ALA A 2 -5.13 9.67 -16.68
C ALA A 2 -4.98 8.18 -16.28
N ASP A 3 -3.94 7.51 -16.79
CA ASP A 3 -3.75 6.06 -16.60
C ASP A 3 -3.53 5.67 -15.13
N LEU A 4 -2.78 6.47 -14.35
CA LEU A 4 -2.52 6.14 -12.94
C LEU A 4 -3.80 6.20 -12.09
N ARG A 5 -4.66 7.19 -12.32
CA ARG A 5 -5.94 7.31 -11.60
C ARG A 5 -6.85 6.13 -11.89
N GLU A 6 -6.91 5.69 -13.14
CA GLU A 6 -7.66 4.49 -13.53
C GLU A 6 -7.13 3.24 -12.83
N LYS A 7 -5.81 3.06 -12.79
CA LYS A 7 -5.18 1.92 -12.11
C LYS A 7 -5.41 1.91 -10.60
N LEU A 8 -5.45 3.08 -9.96
CA LEU A 8 -5.74 3.21 -8.53
C LEU A 8 -7.21 2.91 -8.18
N VAL A 9 -8.12 2.88 -9.16
CA VAL A 9 -9.52 2.48 -8.98
C VAL A 9 -9.84 1.14 -9.64
N SER A 10 -8.83 0.37 -10.06
CA SER A 10 -9.03 -0.95 -10.65
C SER A 10 -9.86 -1.84 -9.70
N PRO A 11 -10.83 -2.61 -10.23
CA PRO A 11 -11.59 -3.55 -9.41
C PRO A 11 -10.72 -4.69 -8.88
N ASP A 12 -9.60 -5.01 -9.53
CA ASP A 12 -8.64 -6.01 -9.06
C ASP A 12 -7.82 -5.43 -7.88
N PRO A 13 -7.96 -5.99 -6.66
CA PRO A 13 -7.20 -5.53 -5.50
C PRO A 13 -5.68 -5.69 -5.66
N LEU A 14 -5.22 -6.67 -6.44
CA LEU A 14 -3.78 -6.92 -6.65
C LEU A 14 -3.18 -5.88 -7.59
N GLU A 15 -3.85 -5.57 -8.69
CA GLU A 15 -3.46 -4.48 -9.59
C GLU A 15 -3.46 -3.14 -8.85
N ARG A 16 -4.55 -2.83 -8.13
CA ARG A 16 -4.67 -1.60 -7.33
C ARG A 16 -3.55 -1.49 -6.29
N GLY A 17 -3.26 -2.58 -5.58
CA GLY A 17 -2.19 -2.65 -4.58
C GLY A 17 -0.80 -2.45 -5.18
N TYR A 18 -0.53 -3.00 -6.37
CA TYR A 18 0.73 -2.80 -7.09
C TYR A 18 0.98 -1.33 -7.42
N TRP A 19 -0.01 -0.67 -8.04
CA TRP A 19 0.11 0.73 -8.46
C TRP A 19 0.14 1.69 -7.27
N MET A 20 -0.63 1.41 -6.22
CA MET A 20 -0.58 2.19 -4.98
C MET A 20 0.78 2.03 -4.29
N GLY A 21 1.34 0.82 -4.24
CA GLY A 21 2.70 0.60 -3.75
C GLY A 21 3.75 1.36 -4.57
N ALA A 22 3.63 1.38 -5.91
CA ALA A 22 4.51 2.15 -6.79
C ALA A 22 4.43 3.66 -6.50
N LEU A 23 3.22 4.22 -6.37
CA LEU A 23 3.00 5.61 -6.00
C LEU A 23 3.71 5.96 -4.68
N LEU A 24 3.52 5.15 -3.64
CA LEU A 24 4.09 5.38 -2.31
C LEU A 24 5.63 5.23 -2.30
N ARG A 25 6.21 4.43 -3.21
CA ARG A 25 7.66 4.26 -3.40
C ARG A 25 8.33 5.42 -4.12
N GLU A 26 7.62 6.12 -4.99
CA GLU A 26 8.25 7.07 -5.92
C GLU A 26 7.91 8.52 -5.60
N ALA A 27 6.67 8.80 -5.17
CA ALA A 27 6.25 10.16 -4.87
C ALA A 27 6.94 10.71 -3.61
N ASN A 28 7.14 12.03 -3.59
CA ASN A 28 7.32 12.76 -2.34
C ASN A 28 6.01 12.61 -1.54
N SER A 29 6.10 12.45 -0.21
CA SER A 29 4.93 12.17 0.64
C SER A 29 3.81 13.22 0.49
N ARG A 30 4.11 14.45 0.06
CA ARG A 30 3.11 15.49 -0.23
C ARG A 30 2.27 15.24 -1.49
N ASP A 31 2.85 14.66 -2.54
CA ASP A 31 2.18 14.49 -3.84
C ASP A 31 1.28 13.26 -3.87
N VAL A 32 1.52 12.29 -2.98
CA VAL A 32 0.68 11.09 -2.81
C VAL A 32 -0.78 11.46 -2.59
N TRP A 33 -1.05 12.53 -1.84
CA TRP A 33 -2.39 12.96 -1.48
C TRP A 33 -3.19 13.53 -2.66
N LEU A 34 -2.55 13.81 -3.80
CA LEU A 34 -3.24 14.18 -5.03
C LEU A 34 -3.95 12.99 -5.69
N PHE A 35 -3.57 11.76 -5.32
CA PHE A 35 -4.03 10.52 -5.97
C PHE A 35 -4.80 9.60 -5.05
N VAL A 36 -4.44 9.53 -3.76
CA VAL A 36 -5.04 8.61 -2.78
C VAL A 36 -5.25 9.30 -1.44
N THR A 37 -6.18 8.78 -0.65
CA THR A 37 -6.41 9.19 0.73
C THR A 37 -5.75 8.21 1.71
N PRO A 38 -5.42 8.64 2.95
CA PRO A 38 -4.92 7.72 3.98
C PRO A 38 -5.83 6.52 4.24
N ALA A 39 -7.16 6.71 4.16
CA ALA A 39 -8.13 5.65 4.35
C ALA A 39 -8.02 4.56 3.26
N GLN A 40 -7.90 4.96 2.00
CA GLN A 40 -7.69 4.04 0.89
C GLN A 40 -6.39 3.24 1.02
N ILE A 41 -5.31 3.89 1.51
CA ILE A 41 -4.04 3.19 1.73
C ILE A 41 -4.17 2.17 2.87
N ARG A 42 -4.84 2.52 3.97
CA ARG A 42 -5.07 1.60 5.09
C ARG A 42 -5.91 0.39 4.68
N GLU A 43 -6.96 0.60 3.89
CA GLU A 43 -7.80 -0.48 3.35
C GLU A 43 -6.98 -1.41 2.44
N ALA A 44 -6.13 -0.85 1.58
CA ALA A 44 -5.28 -1.62 0.67
C ALA A 44 -3.99 -2.14 1.32
N TRP A 45 -3.75 -1.87 2.61
CA TRP A 45 -2.48 -2.13 3.28
C TRP A 45 -1.98 -3.58 3.12
N PRO A 46 -2.81 -4.64 3.27
CA PRO A 46 -2.35 -6.02 3.15
C PRO A 46 -1.72 -6.35 1.78
N VAL A 47 -2.22 -5.74 0.70
CA VAL A 47 -1.72 -5.97 -0.66
C VAL A 47 -0.66 -4.96 -1.09
N VAL A 48 -0.66 -3.76 -0.51
CA VAL A 48 0.34 -2.70 -0.76
C VAL A 48 1.67 -3.01 -0.08
N LEU A 49 1.63 -3.59 1.12
CA LEU A 49 2.80 -3.75 1.99
C LEU A 49 3.98 -4.46 1.31
N ARG A 50 3.71 -5.54 0.57
CA ARG A 50 4.72 -6.29 -0.20
C ARG A 50 5.43 -5.46 -1.28
N HIS A 51 4.82 -4.38 -1.73
CA HIS A 51 5.34 -3.50 -2.77
C HIS A 51 6.15 -2.33 -2.19
N LEU A 52 6.14 -2.07 -0.89
CA LEU A 52 6.75 -0.85 -0.34
C LEU A 52 8.27 -0.93 -0.12
N GLY A 53 8.85 -2.14 -0.09
CA GLY A 53 10.30 -2.33 0.07
C GLY A 53 10.84 -1.61 1.33
N ARG A 54 11.85 -0.74 1.17
CA ARG A 54 12.44 0.06 2.25
C ARG A 54 11.54 1.18 2.80
N ARG A 55 10.48 1.55 2.08
CA ARG A 55 9.55 2.60 2.52
C ARG A 55 8.43 2.08 3.45
N ARG A 56 8.41 0.78 3.76
CA ARG A 56 7.42 0.16 4.67
C ARG A 56 7.37 0.86 6.02
N GLU A 57 8.51 1.05 6.67
CA GLU A 57 8.59 1.67 7.99
C GLU A 57 8.08 3.11 7.99
N LEU A 58 8.49 3.92 6.99
CA LEU A 58 8.02 5.30 6.84
C LEU A 58 6.49 5.35 6.72
N TRP A 59 5.91 4.55 5.83
CA TRP A 59 4.47 4.56 5.60
C TRP A 59 3.69 3.92 6.74
N GLY A 60 4.23 2.88 7.39
CA GLY A 60 3.66 2.31 8.61
C GLY A 60 3.59 3.35 9.73
N TYR A 61 4.67 4.10 9.95
CA TYR A 61 4.69 5.21 10.91
C TYR A 61 3.68 6.31 10.56
N LEU A 62 3.64 6.77 9.30
CA LEU A 62 2.73 7.86 8.88
C LEU A 62 1.25 7.48 8.93
N LEU A 63 0.93 6.20 8.79
CA LEU A 63 -0.45 5.71 8.69
C LEU A 63 -0.93 5.00 9.95
N ASP A 64 -0.06 4.85 10.96
CA ASP A 64 -0.28 4.05 12.17
C ASP A 64 -0.64 2.59 11.84
N MET A 65 0.18 1.95 11.00
CA MET A 65 -0.01 0.58 10.50
C MET A 65 1.22 -0.28 10.74
N ASP A 66 1.02 -1.58 10.95
CA ASP A 66 2.12 -2.56 11.09
C ASP A 66 2.90 -2.72 9.76
N PRO A 67 4.20 -2.37 9.71
CA PRO A 67 5.02 -2.50 8.50
C PRO A 67 5.67 -3.89 8.34
N SER A 68 5.37 -4.84 9.24
CA SER A 68 5.96 -6.18 9.27
C SER A 68 5.57 -6.99 8.03
N TRP A 69 6.59 -7.41 7.27
CA TRP A 69 6.40 -8.30 6.13
C TRP A 69 7.38 -9.48 6.21
N PRO A 70 6.92 -10.73 6.04
CA PRO A 70 5.52 -11.13 5.83
C PRO A 70 4.65 -10.86 7.09
N PRO A 71 3.32 -10.70 6.95
CA PRO A 71 2.41 -10.47 8.08
C PRO A 71 2.55 -11.57 9.12
N ALA A 72 2.46 -11.23 10.42
CA ALA A 72 2.86 -12.09 11.53
C ALA A 72 2.09 -13.43 11.69
N GLU A 73 1.03 -13.71 10.92
CA GLU A 73 0.34 -15.00 10.96
C GLU A 73 -0.10 -15.49 9.56
N GLN A 74 0.80 -16.22 8.90
CA GLN A 74 0.46 -17.41 8.09
C GLN A 74 0.94 -18.69 8.81
N GLY A 75 1.02 -18.64 10.15
CA GLY A 75 1.63 -19.68 11.00
C GLY A 75 0.70 -20.27 12.06
N ARG A 76 -0.63 -20.16 11.89
CA ARG A 76 -1.62 -20.66 12.85
C ARG A 76 -2.75 -21.46 12.17
N GLU A 77 -2.38 -22.33 11.25
CA GLU A 77 -3.18 -23.52 10.96
C GLU A 77 -2.24 -24.71 11.10
N LEU A 78 -2.41 -25.45 12.19
CA LEU A 78 -2.06 -26.87 12.44
C LEU A 78 -2.08 -27.03 13.97
N SER A 79 -3.29 -27.07 14.54
CA SER A 79 -3.59 -27.81 15.78
C SER A 79 -4.44 -29.01 15.40
#